data_AF-A0A7C6XA91-F1
#
_entry.id   AF-A0A7C6XA91-F1
#
_cell.length_a   1.000
_cell.length_b   1.000
_cell.length_c   1.000
_cell.angle_alpha   90.00
_cell.angle_beta   90.00
_cell.angle_gamma   90.00
#
_symmetry.space_group_name_H-M   'P 1'
#
loop_
_entity.id
_entity.type
_entity.pdbx_description
1 polymer ?
#
loop_
_entity_poly.entity_id
_entity_poly.type
_entity_poly.pdbx_seq_one_letter_code
_entity_poly.pdbx_strand_id
1 'polypeptide(L)'
;MPTARENCPNYEINTQMCPCTNVTCANHGICCECLQRHASNGSLVSCMRGTKRAPETMALSLQGVKCVNNLSRNLDFCVCTYEPCGNKGTCCSCVRNHFNTQGTGRVACMRAA
;
A
#
# COMPACT_ATOMS: atom_id res chain seq x y z
N MET A 1 -11.66 7.64 10.02
CA MET A 1 -10.81 7.27 11.17
C MET A 1 -9.60 6.49 10.67
N PRO A 2 -8.45 6.50 11.37
CA PRO A 2 -7.35 5.59 11.07
C PRO A 2 -7.83 4.12 11.04
N THR A 3 -7.33 3.33 10.09
CA THR A 3 -7.64 1.90 10.05
C THR A 3 -6.75 1.16 11.03
N ALA A 4 -7.38 0.56 12.03
CA ALA A 4 -6.74 -0.40 12.92
C ALA A 4 -6.51 -1.75 12.20
N ARG A 5 -5.68 -2.62 12.80
CA ARG A 5 -5.30 -3.93 12.25
C ARG A 5 -6.52 -4.78 11.90
N GLU A 6 -7.43 -4.91 12.87
CA GLU A 6 -8.68 -5.66 12.80
C GLU A 6 -9.62 -5.14 11.70
N ASN A 7 -9.44 -3.88 11.29
CA ASN A 7 -10.24 -3.23 10.26
C ASN A 7 -9.56 -3.26 8.89
N CYS A 8 -8.40 -3.90 8.73
CA CYS A 8 -7.76 -4.04 7.43
C CYS A 8 -8.03 -5.44 6.85
N PRO A 9 -8.89 -5.58 5.83
CA PRO A 9 -9.26 -6.90 5.28
C PRO A 9 -8.10 -7.61 4.56
N ASN A 10 -6.97 -6.92 4.38
CA ASN A 10 -5.77 -7.45 3.75
C ASN A 10 -4.61 -7.60 4.74
N TYR A 11 -4.82 -7.38 6.04
CA TYR A 11 -3.72 -7.28 7.01
C TYR A 11 -2.80 -8.51 7.00
N GLU A 12 -3.39 -9.70 7.08
CA GLU A 12 -2.63 -10.95 7.20
C GLU A 12 -1.75 -11.20 5.96
N ILE A 13 -2.31 -11.06 4.76
CA ILE A 13 -1.52 -11.22 3.52
C ILE A 13 -0.52 -10.08 3.33
N ASN A 14 -0.86 -8.85 3.72
CA ASN A 14 0.05 -7.71 3.59
C ASN A 14 1.27 -7.86 4.48
N THR A 15 1.08 -8.39 5.70
CA THR A 15 2.16 -8.64 6.66
C THR A 15 3.14 -9.66 6.11
N GLN A 16 2.65 -10.76 5.55
CA GLN A 16 3.49 -11.78 4.92
C GLN A 16 4.26 -11.25 3.71
N MET A 17 3.62 -10.41 2.90
CA MET A 17 4.25 -9.85 1.70
C MET A 17 5.10 -8.60 1.96
N CYS A 18 5.12 -8.04 3.17
CA CYS A 18 5.75 -6.76 3.44
C CYS A 18 7.28 -6.91 3.42
N PRO A 19 8.01 -6.19 2.54
CA PRO A 19 9.46 -6.26 2.52
C PRO A 19 10.13 -5.35 3.57
N CYS A 20 9.35 -4.71 4.45
CA CYS A 20 9.88 -3.81 5.46
C CYS A 20 10.41 -4.62 6.65
N THR A 21 11.67 -4.38 7.03
CA THR A 21 12.32 -5.07 8.15
C THR A 21 11.82 -4.62 9.52
N ASN A 22 11.15 -3.48 9.62
CA ASN A 22 10.55 -3.01 10.87
C ASN A 22 9.18 -3.69 11.10
N VAL A 23 9.22 -4.92 11.62
CA VAL A 23 8.04 -5.76 11.91
C VAL A 23 7.26 -5.30 13.15
N THR A 24 7.82 -4.45 14.01
CA THR A 24 7.16 -3.93 15.21
C THR A 24 6.46 -2.58 14.98
N CYS A 25 6.56 -2.01 13.77
CA CYS A 25 5.87 -0.78 13.41
C CYS A 25 4.34 -0.95 13.50
N ALA A 26 3.66 -0.02 14.18
CA ALA A 26 2.20 -0.05 14.34
C ALA A 26 1.42 -0.04 13.00
N ASN A 27 2.03 0.51 11.94
CA ASN A 27 1.44 0.56 10.60
C ASN A 27 1.84 -0.64 9.71
N HIS A 28 2.66 -1.56 10.22
CA HIS A 28 3.11 -2.75 9.48
C HIS A 28 1.89 -3.57 9.02
N GLY A 29 1.86 -3.97 7.74
CA GLY A 29 0.71 -4.69 7.16
C GLY A 29 -0.52 -3.82 6.83
N ILE A 30 -0.58 -2.55 7.26
CA ILE A 30 -1.70 -1.64 7.00
C ILE A 30 -1.29 -0.60 5.95
N CYS A 31 -1.44 -0.93 4.66
CA CYS A 31 -0.92 -0.07 3.57
C CYS A 31 -1.45 1.37 3.61
N CYS A 32 -2.71 1.60 3.99
CA CYS A 32 -3.28 2.94 4.08
C CYS A 32 -2.52 3.83 5.08
N GLU A 33 -2.27 3.32 6.29
CA GLU A 33 -1.56 4.06 7.34
C GLU A 33 -0.06 4.13 7.06
N CYS A 34 0.52 3.05 6.52
CA CYS A 34 1.94 2.99 6.15
C CYS A 34 2.29 4.06 5.11
N LEU A 35 1.53 4.13 4.01
CA LEU A 35 1.76 5.11 2.94
C LEU A 35 1.58 6.53 3.45
N GLN A 36 0.47 6.82 4.15
CA GLN A 36 0.22 8.17 4.69
C GLN A 36 1.32 8.62 5.65
N ARG A 37 1.73 7.75 6.58
CA ARG A 37 2.80 8.08 7.54
C ARG A 37 4.15 8.31 6.88
N HIS A 38 4.49 7.51 5.87
CA HIS A 38 5.76 7.68 5.17
C HIS A 38 5.75 8.94 4.30
N ALA A 39 4.65 9.18 3.57
CA ALA A 39 4.46 10.38 2.76
C ALA A 39 4.45 11.66 3.62
N SER A 40 3.81 11.66 4.80
CA SER A 40 3.81 12.82 5.71
C SER A 40 5.21 13.17 6.23
N ASN A 41 6.11 12.18 6.30
CA ASN A 41 7.50 12.38 6.72
C ASN A 41 8.45 12.56 5.52
N GLY A 42 7.94 12.75 4.30
CA GLY A 42 8.74 12.95 3.09
C GLY A 42 9.60 11.73 2.70
N SER A 43 9.18 10.52 3.07
CA SER A 43 9.98 9.30 2.90
C SER A 43 9.24 8.26 2.06
N LEU A 44 9.98 7.49 1.25
CA LEU A 44 9.41 6.36 0.51
C LEU A 44 9.15 5.15 1.44
N VAL A 45 8.13 4.34 1.16
CA VAL A 45 7.95 3.02 1.81
C VAL A 45 8.91 1.98 1.20
N SER A 46 9.25 0.92 1.93
CA SER A 46 10.16 -0.15 1.44
C SER A 46 9.69 -0.75 0.10
N CYS A 47 8.38 -0.95 -0.07
CA CYS A 47 7.79 -1.41 -1.34
C CYS A 47 8.12 -0.53 -2.56
N MET A 48 8.60 0.70 -2.36
CA MET A 48 8.90 1.68 -3.43
C MET A 48 10.37 2.08 -3.46
N ARG A 49 11.21 1.46 -2.62
CA ARG A 49 12.66 1.69 -2.57
C ARG A 49 13.46 0.61 -3.31
N GLY A 50 12.79 -0.19 -4.15
CA GLY A 50 13.41 -1.33 -4.85
C GLY A 50 13.62 -2.57 -3.97
N THR A 51 13.10 -2.59 -2.74
CA THR A 51 13.18 -3.78 -1.88
C THR A 51 12.32 -4.91 -2.47
N LYS A 52 12.92 -6.08 -2.66
CA LYS A 52 12.23 -7.28 -3.15
C LYS A 52 11.39 -7.89 -2.04
N ARG A 53 10.19 -8.38 -2.39
CA ARG A 53 9.40 -9.24 -1.51
C ARG A 53 9.95 -10.65 -1.55
N ALA A 54 9.67 -11.42 -0.51
CA ALA A 54 10.00 -12.83 -0.45
C ALA A 54 9.26 -13.58 -1.60
N PRO A 55 9.97 -14.29 -2.51
CA PRO A 55 9.38 -14.89 -3.71
C PRO A 55 8.17 -15.80 -3.44
N GLU A 56 8.21 -16.55 -2.34
CA GLU A 56 7.15 -17.46 -1.88
C GLU A 56 5.85 -16.74 -1.52
N THR A 57 5.91 -15.45 -1.22
CA THR A 57 4.75 -14.64 -0.82
C THR A 57 4.05 -13.98 -2.02
N MET A 58 4.66 -14.01 -3.21
CA MET A 58 4.17 -13.24 -4.36
C MET A 58 2.77 -13.65 -4.82
N ALA A 59 2.45 -14.95 -4.73
CA ALA A 59 1.13 -15.48 -5.07
C ALA A 59 0.00 -14.98 -4.16
N LEU A 60 0.30 -14.55 -2.92
CA LEU A 60 -0.69 -14.01 -1.98
C LEU A 60 -1.34 -12.71 -2.50
N SER A 61 -0.71 -12.03 -3.46
CA SER A 61 -1.32 -10.85 -4.10
C SER A 61 -2.66 -11.15 -4.76
N LEU A 62 -2.88 -12.39 -5.23
CA LEU A 62 -4.12 -12.84 -5.87
C LEU A 62 -5.28 -12.98 -4.87
N GLN A 63 -4.97 -13.10 -3.57
CA GLN A 63 -5.97 -13.23 -2.50
C GLN A 63 -6.45 -11.87 -1.97
N GLY A 64 -5.85 -10.78 -2.46
CA GLY A 64 -6.17 -9.44 -2.00
C GLY A 64 -7.57 -8.98 -2.38
N VAL A 65 -8.30 -8.44 -1.41
CA VAL A 65 -9.62 -7.85 -1.63
C VAL A 65 -9.56 -6.33 -1.72
N LYS A 66 -10.48 -5.72 -2.47
CA LYS A 66 -10.58 -4.27 -2.58
C LYS A 66 -10.93 -3.66 -1.21
N CYS A 67 -10.01 -2.86 -0.66
CA CYS A 67 -10.21 -2.23 0.65
C CYS A 67 -10.99 -0.92 0.50
N VAL A 68 -12.17 -0.84 1.10
CA VAL A 68 -13.05 0.35 1.07
C VAL A 68 -13.11 1.12 2.40
N ASN A 69 -12.59 0.54 3.48
CA ASN A 69 -12.72 1.08 4.86
C ASN A 69 -12.14 2.49 5.05
N ASN A 70 -11.19 2.89 4.19
CA ASN A 70 -10.55 4.20 4.21
C ASN A 70 -10.73 4.98 2.89
N LEU A 71 -11.62 4.53 2.01
CA LEU A 71 -11.65 5.00 0.62
C LEU A 71 -11.76 6.53 0.52
N SER A 72 -12.71 7.15 1.23
CA SER A 72 -12.91 8.60 1.20
C SER A 72 -11.64 9.36 1.61
N ARG A 73 -11.07 9.08 2.79
CA ARG A 73 -9.82 9.71 3.25
C ARG A 73 -8.65 9.45 2.28
N ASN A 74 -8.60 8.26 1.70
CA ASN A 74 -7.55 7.90 0.75
C ASN A 74 -7.67 8.64 -0.58
N LEU A 75 -8.87 8.99 -0.99
CA LEU A 75 -9.12 9.81 -2.18
C LEU A 75 -8.68 11.26 -1.95
N ASP A 76 -8.88 11.80 -0.75
CA ASP A 76 -8.51 13.20 -0.42
C ASP A 76 -7.01 13.50 -0.61
N PHE A 77 -6.11 12.51 -0.50
CA PHE A 77 -4.67 12.67 -0.75
C PHE A 77 -4.17 11.96 -2.03
N CYS A 78 -5.04 11.29 -2.77
CA CYS A 78 -4.65 10.57 -3.99
C CYS A 78 -4.45 11.55 -5.15
N VAL A 79 -3.19 11.73 -5.58
CA VAL A 79 -2.85 12.60 -6.73
C VAL A 79 -2.73 11.82 -8.05
N CYS A 80 -3.36 10.65 -8.17
CA CYS A 80 -3.28 9.83 -9.38
C CYS A 80 -4.03 10.53 -10.53
N THR A 81 -3.31 10.84 -11.60
CA THR A 81 -3.86 11.52 -12.78
C THR A 81 -4.36 10.57 -13.88
N TYR A 82 -4.06 9.27 -13.79
CA TYR A 82 -4.53 8.28 -14.76
C TYR A 82 -6.04 8.07 -14.66
N GLU A 83 -6.75 8.09 -15.80
CA GLU A 83 -8.18 7.82 -15.89
C GLU A 83 -8.54 6.93 -17.10
N PRO A 84 -9.49 5.98 -16.95
CA PRO A 84 -10.15 5.59 -15.70
C PRO A 84 -9.25 4.70 -14.82
N CYS A 85 -9.02 5.07 -13.56
CA CYS A 85 -8.24 4.25 -12.62
C CYS A 85 -9.11 3.63 -11.52
N GLY A 86 -9.43 2.34 -11.66
CA GLY A 86 -10.28 1.61 -10.70
C GLY A 86 -9.67 1.36 -9.31
N ASN A 87 -8.38 1.63 -9.13
CA ASN A 87 -7.64 1.42 -7.88
C ASN A 87 -7.53 2.69 -7.02
N LYS A 88 -7.98 3.86 -7.48
CA LYS A 88 -7.85 5.12 -6.72
C LYS A 88 -8.41 4.96 -5.31
N GLY A 89 -7.68 5.50 -4.33
CA GLY A 89 -8.01 5.41 -2.91
C GLY A 89 -7.94 4.00 -2.28
N THR A 90 -7.66 2.94 -3.05
CA THR A 90 -7.50 1.57 -2.54
C THR A 90 -6.01 1.22 -2.40
N CYS A 91 -5.36 1.77 -1.37
CA CYS A 91 -3.90 1.72 -1.18
C CYS A 91 -3.27 0.34 -1.38
N CYS A 92 -3.86 -0.74 -0.84
CA CYS A 92 -3.33 -2.10 -1.02
C CYS A 92 -3.30 -2.50 -2.50
N SER A 93 -4.37 -2.21 -3.24
CA SER A 93 -4.47 -2.48 -4.68
C SER A 93 -3.53 -1.59 -5.48
N CYS A 94 -3.40 -0.31 -5.14
CA CYS A 94 -2.41 0.58 -5.75
C CYS A 94 -0.99 0.02 -5.62
N VAL A 95 -0.57 -0.30 -4.39
CA VAL A 95 0.77 -0.82 -4.13
C VAL A 95 1.00 -2.12 -4.90
N ARG A 96 0.07 -3.07 -4.87
CA ARG A 96 0.20 -4.33 -5.61
C ARG A 96 0.28 -4.11 -7.12
N ASN A 97 -0.61 -3.30 -7.68
CA ASN A 97 -0.63 -3.05 -9.12
C ASN A 97 0.64 -2.35 -9.62
N HIS A 98 1.07 -1.28 -8.95
CA HIS A 98 2.26 -0.54 -9.36
C HIS A 98 3.56 -1.28 -9.09
N PHE A 99 3.58 -2.16 -8.09
CA PHE A 99 4.73 -3.00 -7.78
C PHE A 99 4.81 -4.26 -8.65
N ASN A 100 3.73 -5.05 -8.74
CA ASN A 100 3.72 -6.35 -9.43
C ASN A 100 3.42 -6.22 -10.93
N THR A 101 2.38 -5.46 -11.29
CA THR A 101 1.84 -5.45 -12.65
C THR A 101 2.53 -4.42 -13.53
N GLN A 102 2.66 -3.19 -13.05
CA GLN A 102 3.31 -2.12 -13.81
C GLN A 102 4.84 -2.09 -13.61
N GLY A 103 5.35 -2.71 -12.54
CA GLY A 103 6.78 -2.76 -12.24
C GLY A 103 7.43 -1.40 -11.93
N THR A 104 6.65 -0.32 -11.77
CA THR A 104 7.19 1.01 -11.48
C THR A 104 7.56 1.18 -10.01
N GLY A 105 6.92 0.42 -9.12
CA GLY A 105 7.03 0.61 -7.68
C GLY A 105 6.64 2.02 -7.22
N ARG A 106 5.86 2.77 -8.02
CA ARG A 106 5.44 4.15 -7.70
C ARG A 106 3.93 4.19 -7.55
N VAL A 107 3.42 4.65 -6.41
CA VAL A 107 2.00 4.98 -6.26
C VAL A 107 1.84 6.48 -6.12
N ALA A 108 0.72 7.01 -6.61
CA ALA A 108 0.48 8.45 -6.62
C ALA A 108 0.46 9.08 -5.20
N CYS A 109 -0.08 8.37 -4.21
CA CYS A 109 -0.17 8.89 -2.84
C CYS A 109 1.19 8.99 -2.10
N MET A 110 2.28 8.51 -2.70
CA MET A 110 3.62 8.82 -2.22
C MET A 110 4.06 10.09 -2.93
N ARG A 111 3.96 11.24 -2.25
CA ARG A 111 4.53 12.49 -2.73
C ARG A 111 6.03 12.27 -2.93
N ALA A 112 6.47 12.11 -4.18
CA ALA A 112 7.82 12.48 -4.51
C ALA A 112 7.87 14.01 -4.35
N ALA A 113 8.83 14.49 -3.57
CA ALA A 113 9.25 15.89 -3.69
C ALA A 113 9.71 16.15 -5.13
#